data_AF-X0V0I5-F1
#
_entry.id   AF-X0V0I5-F1
#
_cell.length_a   1.000
_cell.length_b   1.000
_cell.length_c   1.000
_cell.angle_alpha   90.00
_cell.angle_beta   90.00
_cell.angle_gamma   90.00
#
_symmetry.space_group_name_H-M   'P 1'
#
loop_
_entity.id
_entity.type
_entity.pdbx_description
1 polymer ?
#
loop_
_entity_poly.entity_id
_entity_poly.type
_entity_poly.pdbx_seq_one_letter_code
_entity_poly.pdbx_strand_id
1 'polypeptide(L)'
;PYADGDLIEARASILRQYQEIGYPDASCRPHRQLTAQGDGYEVRFEIAEGQKVTINTVRTSGHPRTRREVILRELELEPGMVYDVRRLERSRRGLERLQYFDELTLKLVPTDPPMAGERDLFVDVTEGRTGHFRFGLGFSSAQAFIGAIELTQRNFDYRDAPESWRDLV
;
A
#
# COMPACT_ATOMS: atom_id res chain seq x y z
N PRO A 1 -8.37 28.44 -19.61
CA PRO A 1 -8.74 27.72 -20.86
C PRO A 1 -9.02 26.27 -20.51
N TYR A 2 -9.98 25.62 -21.16
CA TYR A 2 -10.27 24.20 -20.91
C TYR A 2 -9.03 23.34 -21.23
N ALA A 3 -8.63 22.47 -20.29
CA ALA A 3 -7.53 21.53 -20.46
C ALA A 3 -8.00 20.10 -20.18
N ASP A 4 -7.60 19.15 -21.03
CA ASP A 4 -7.96 17.74 -20.81
C ASP A 4 -7.37 17.16 -19.51
N GLY A 5 -6.32 17.78 -18.96
CA GLY A 5 -5.77 17.45 -17.64
C GLY A 5 -6.78 17.69 -16.50
N ASP A 6 -7.54 18.79 -16.58
CA ASP A 6 -8.53 19.15 -15.55
C ASP A 6 -9.66 18.11 -15.49
N LEU A 7 -10.04 17.53 -16.64
CA LEU A 7 -11.03 16.45 -16.68
C LEU A 7 -10.55 15.17 -15.99
N ILE A 8 -9.29 14.81 -16.21
CA ILE A 8 -8.69 13.62 -15.62
C ILE A 8 -8.60 13.78 -14.10
N GLU A 9 -8.18 14.95 -13.63
CA GLU A 9 -8.09 15.27 -12.21
C GLU A 9 -9.47 15.29 -11.54
N ALA A 10 -10.46 15.96 -12.16
CA ALA A 10 -11.83 15.98 -11.66
C ALA A 10 -12.41 14.56 -11.56
N ARG A 11 -12.24 13.74 -12.61
CA ARG A 11 -12.67 12.34 -12.60
C ARG A 11 -11.98 11.55 -11.47
N ALA A 12 -10.67 11.70 -11.31
CA ALA A 12 -9.91 11.01 -10.26
C ALA A 12 -10.37 11.44 -8.86
N SER A 13 -10.61 12.74 -8.65
CA SER A 13 -11.11 13.29 -7.38
C SER A 13 -12.50 12.75 -7.03
N ILE A 14 -13.43 12.72 -8.00
CA ILE A 14 -14.77 12.14 -7.81
C ILE A 14 -14.66 10.67 -7.40
N LEU A 15 -13.90 9.86 -8.17
CA LEU A 15 -13.72 8.45 -7.86
C LEU A 15 -13.11 8.23 -6.49
N ARG A 16 -12.10 9.02 -6.13
CA ARG A 16 -11.46 8.97 -4.82
C ARG A 16 -12.47 9.22 -3.70
N GLN A 17 -13.33 10.23 -3.81
CA GLN A 17 -14.35 10.51 -2.79
C GLN A 17 -15.30 9.32 -2.55
N TYR A 18 -15.73 8.64 -3.61
CA TYR A 18 -16.55 7.43 -3.48
C TYR A 18 -15.80 6.27 -2.83
N GLN A 19 -14.53 6.08 -3.19
CA GLN A 19 -13.68 5.06 -2.59
C GLN A 19 -13.35 5.36 -1.12
N GLU A 20 -13.34 6.62 -0.70
CA GLU A 20 -13.16 7.04 0.69
C GLU A 20 -14.37 6.73 1.58
N ILE A 21 -15.57 6.60 1.00
CA ILE A 21 -16.82 6.34 1.74
C ILE A 21 -17.36 4.90 1.56
N GLY A 22 -16.58 4.01 0.93
CA GLY A 22 -16.88 2.58 0.86
C GLY A 22 -17.22 1.99 -0.50
N TYR A 23 -17.05 2.73 -1.60
CA TYR A 23 -17.40 2.26 -2.94
C TYR A 23 -16.13 2.01 -3.79
N PRO A 24 -15.45 0.86 -3.63
CA PRO A 24 -14.19 0.59 -4.33
C PRO A 24 -14.36 0.50 -5.85
N ASP A 25 -15.51 0.03 -6.33
CA ASP A 25 -15.80 -0.20 -7.75
C ASP A 25 -16.54 0.97 -8.42
N ALA A 26 -16.58 2.13 -7.76
CA ALA A 26 -17.19 3.32 -8.34
C ALA A 26 -16.57 3.62 -9.70
N SER A 27 -17.40 4.01 -10.66
CA SER A 27 -16.99 4.37 -12.01
C SER A 27 -17.55 5.74 -12.38
N CYS A 28 -16.76 6.50 -13.14
CA CYS A 28 -17.10 7.85 -13.55
C CYS A 28 -16.75 8.01 -15.04
N ARG A 29 -17.74 8.39 -15.85
CA ARG A 29 -17.64 8.59 -17.29
C ARG A 29 -17.90 10.06 -17.63
N PRO A 30 -16.90 10.80 -18.14
CA PRO A 30 -17.10 12.17 -18.58
C PRO A 30 -17.73 12.20 -19.98
N HIS A 31 -18.74 13.05 -20.15
CA HIS A 31 -19.37 13.39 -21.43
C HIS A 31 -19.12 14.85 -21.71
N ARG A 32 -18.42 15.14 -22.82
CA ARG A 32 -18.09 16.49 -23.25
C ARG A 32 -18.99 16.90 -24.42
N GLN A 33 -19.59 18.08 -24.33
CA GLN A 33 -20.42 18.66 -25.38
C GLN A 33 -20.00 20.09 -25.64
N LEU A 34 -19.98 20.52 -26.90
CA LEU A 34 -19.70 21.91 -27.26
C LEU A 34 -20.89 22.79 -26.82
N THR A 35 -20.62 23.97 -26.28
CA THR A 35 -21.68 24.94 -25.95
C THR A 35 -22.42 25.39 -27.21
N ALA A 36 -23.68 25.80 -27.07
CA ALA A 36 -24.49 26.26 -28.20
C ALA A 36 -23.90 27.49 -28.90
N GLN A 37 -23.16 28.34 -28.17
CA GLN A 37 -22.44 29.49 -28.72
C GLN A 37 -21.07 29.12 -29.32
N GLY A 38 -20.57 27.90 -29.14
CA GLY A 38 -19.26 27.45 -29.63
C GLY A 38 -18.06 28.08 -28.92
N ASP A 39 -18.29 28.73 -27.78
CA ASP A 39 -17.30 29.44 -26.97
C ASP A 39 -16.67 28.57 -25.88
N GLY A 40 -17.14 27.32 -25.70
CA GLY A 40 -16.63 26.42 -24.69
C GLY A 40 -17.18 25.00 -24.77
N TYR A 41 -16.96 24.25 -23.68
CA TYR A 41 -17.43 22.89 -23.50
C TYR A 41 -18.24 22.77 -22.21
N GLU A 42 -19.41 22.14 -22.30
CA GLU A 42 -20.13 21.60 -21.15
C GLU A 42 -19.66 20.18 -20.89
N VAL A 43 -19.38 19.87 -19.63
CA VAL A 43 -18.89 18.56 -19.21
C VAL A 43 -19.86 17.98 -18.20
N ARG A 44 -20.42 16.81 -18.50
CA ARG A 44 -21.31 16.06 -17.61
C ARG A 44 -20.62 14.77 -17.16
N PHE A 45 -20.55 14.54 -15.86
CA PHE A 45 -19.99 13.30 -15.32
C PHE A 45 -21.12 12.35 -14.95
N GLU A 46 -21.18 11.20 -15.61
CA GLU A 46 -22.05 10.10 -15.21
C GLU A 46 -21.31 9.18 -14.24
N ILE A 47 -21.89 8.98 -13.06
CA ILE A 47 -21.27 8.24 -11.97
C ILE A 47 -22.13 7.00 -11.66
N ALA A 48 -21.50 5.84 -11.57
CA ALA A 48 -22.11 4.63 -11.04
C ALA A 48 -21.30 4.18 -9.83
N GLU A 49 -21.91 4.25 -8.65
CA GLU A 49 -21.25 4.01 -7.36
C GLU A 49 -20.85 2.53 -7.18
N GLY A 50 -21.63 1.60 -7.72
CA GLY A 50 -21.46 0.18 -7.48
C GLY A 50 -21.95 -0.22 -6.08
N GLN A 51 -21.32 -1.23 -5.48
CA GLN A 51 -21.71 -1.74 -4.17
C GLN A 51 -20.81 -1.17 -3.07
N LYS A 52 -21.42 -0.79 -1.94
CA LYS A 52 -20.66 -0.43 -0.73
C LYS A 52 -20.05 -1.70 -0.13
N VAL A 53 -18.75 -1.64 0.17
CA VAL A 53 -17.96 -2.79 0.65
C VAL A 53 -17.54 -2.61 2.10
N THR A 54 -17.73 -3.68 2.87
CA THR A 54 -17.21 -3.87 4.22
C THR A 54 -16.08 -4.91 4.16
N ILE A 55 -15.04 -4.72 4.95
CA ILE A 55 -13.94 -5.66 5.08
C ILE A 55 -14.42 -6.85 5.93
N ASN A 56 -14.43 -8.04 5.37
CA ASN A 56 -14.79 -9.26 6.10
C ASN A 56 -13.59 -9.80 6.88
N THR A 57 -12.54 -10.21 6.18
CA THR A 57 -11.31 -10.73 6.81
C THR A 57 -10.06 -10.13 6.18
N VAL A 58 -8.97 -10.09 6.95
CA VAL A 58 -7.62 -9.77 6.44
C VAL A 58 -6.80 -11.04 6.26
N ARG A 59 -6.43 -11.32 5.01
CA ARG A 59 -5.61 -12.46 4.59
C ARG A 59 -4.22 -11.98 4.21
N THR A 60 -3.19 -12.69 4.66
CA THR A 60 -1.78 -12.29 4.48
C THR A 60 -0.98 -13.45 3.88
N SER A 61 -0.14 -13.19 2.88
CA SER A 61 0.65 -14.21 2.16
C SER A 61 2.08 -13.72 1.85
N GLY A 62 3.02 -14.66 1.66
CA GLY A 62 4.39 -14.38 1.22
C GLY A 62 5.36 -13.85 2.30
N HIS A 63 5.03 -14.09 3.58
CA HIS A 63 5.85 -13.71 4.75
C HIS A 63 6.37 -14.93 5.54
N PRO A 64 7.29 -15.75 5.01
CA PRO A 64 7.75 -16.94 5.72
C PRO A 64 8.55 -16.64 7.01
N ARG A 65 9.23 -15.50 7.10
CA ARG A 65 10.04 -15.12 8.28
C ARG A 65 9.37 -14.03 9.11
N THR A 66 8.73 -13.08 8.46
CA THR A 66 8.03 -11.96 9.09
C THR A 66 6.73 -12.46 9.70
N ARG A 67 6.56 -12.24 10.99
CA ARG A 67 5.33 -12.65 11.67
C ARG A 67 4.12 -11.90 11.12
N ARG A 68 2.99 -12.60 11.01
CA ARG A 68 1.72 -12.01 10.56
C ARG A 68 1.33 -10.78 11.38
N GLU A 69 1.58 -10.76 12.68
CA GLU A 69 1.25 -9.65 13.57
C GLU A 69 2.00 -8.35 13.22
N VAL A 70 3.20 -8.46 12.63
CA VAL A 70 3.97 -7.31 12.14
C VAL A 70 3.30 -6.65 10.94
N ILE A 71 2.65 -7.45 10.08
CA ILE A 71 1.87 -6.93 8.96
C ILE A 71 0.57 -6.32 9.48
N LEU A 72 -0.16 -7.06 10.32
CA LEU A 72 -1.47 -6.63 10.80
C LEU A 72 -1.44 -5.31 11.58
N ARG A 73 -0.40 -5.05 12.38
CA ARG A 73 -0.28 -3.79 13.14
C ARG A 73 -0.08 -2.54 12.28
N GLU A 74 0.37 -2.69 11.03
CA GLU A 74 0.50 -1.56 10.10
C GLU A 74 -0.81 -1.30 9.33
N LEU A 75 -1.79 -2.21 9.41
CA LEU A 75 -3.08 -2.05 8.73
C LEU A 75 -4.04 -1.19 9.56
N GLU A 76 -4.68 -0.23 8.91
CA GLU A 76 -5.72 0.61 9.52
C GLU A 76 -7.16 0.15 9.19
N LEU A 77 -7.28 -0.84 8.30
CA LEU A 77 -8.53 -1.49 7.94
C LEU A 77 -8.64 -2.80 8.72
N GLU A 78 -9.71 -2.91 9.51
CA GLU A 78 -10.00 -4.08 10.32
C GLU A 78 -11.29 -4.77 9.84
N PRO A 79 -11.46 -6.08 10.11
CA PRO A 79 -12.73 -6.78 9.94
C PRO A 79 -13.93 -6.00 10.51
N GLY A 80 -15.01 -5.92 9.74
CA GLY A 80 -16.22 -5.17 10.08
C GLY A 80 -16.20 -3.68 9.72
N MET A 81 -15.06 -3.12 9.29
CA MET A 81 -14.99 -1.73 8.85
C MET A 81 -15.45 -1.57 7.40
N VAL A 82 -16.10 -0.43 7.11
CA VAL A 82 -16.34 0.00 5.72
C VAL A 82 -14.99 0.29 5.05
N TYR A 83 -14.85 -0.10 3.79
CA TYR A 83 -13.68 0.21 2.99
C TYR A 83 -13.42 1.72 2.93
N ASP A 84 -12.17 2.14 3.13
CA ASP A 84 -11.72 3.51 2.92
C ASP A 84 -10.33 3.45 2.25
N VAL A 85 -10.25 3.98 1.03
CA VAL A 85 -8.99 4.00 0.26
C VAL A 85 -7.86 4.76 0.97
N ARG A 86 -8.15 5.80 1.77
CA ARG A 86 -7.12 6.52 2.53
C ARG A 86 -6.49 5.62 3.59
N ARG A 87 -7.29 4.79 4.24
CA ARG A 87 -6.81 3.80 5.22
C ARG A 87 -5.97 2.74 4.53
N LEU A 88 -6.41 2.25 3.36
CA LEU A 88 -5.64 1.29 2.56
C LEU A 88 -4.27 1.87 2.16
N GLU A 89 -4.24 3.11 1.67
CA GLU A 89 -3.01 3.80 1.29
C GLU A 89 -2.08 4.08 2.48
N ARG A 90 -2.63 4.47 3.64
CA ARG A 90 -1.84 4.62 4.87
C ARG A 90 -1.25 3.28 5.33
N SER A 91 -2.04 2.21 5.26
CA SER A 91 -1.58 0.86 5.56
C SER A 91 -0.44 0.43 4.65
N ARG A 92 -0.57 0.68 3.34
CA ARG A 92 0.49 0.44 2.35
C ARG A 92 1.78 1.19 2.70
N ARG A 93 1.69 2.49 2.98
CA ARG A 93 2.85 3.31 3.38
C ARG A 93 3.48 2.83 4.69
N GLY A 94 2.68 2.35 5.64
CA GLY A 94 3.16 1.76 6.89
C GLY A 94 4.03 0.53 6.63
N LEU A 95 3.53 -0.40 5.80
CA LEU A 95 4.26 -1.60 5.40
C LEU A 95 5.53 -1.29 4.59
N GLU A 96 5.47 -0.34 3.65
CA GLU A 96 6.65 0.11 2.88
C GLU A 96 7.73 0.71 3.79
N ARG A 97 7.33 1.45 4.83
CA ARG A 97 8.24 2.06 5.81
C ARG A 97 8.99 1.04 6.65
N LEU A 98 8.48 -0.19 6.81
CA LEU A 98 9.22 -1.26 7.48
C LEU A 98 10.51 -1.62 6.72
N GLN A 99 10.52 -1.50 5.39
CA GLN A 99 11.63 -1.93 4.54
C GLN A 99 11.96 -3.42 4.71
N TYR A 100 10.93 -4.24 4.95
CA TYR A 100 11.05 -5.70 5.10
C TYR A 100 10.70 -6.46 3.82
N PHE A 101 10.00 -5.80 2.89
CA PHE A 101 9.42 -6.42 1.71
C PHE A 101 9.95 -5.71 0.47
N ASP A 102 10.38 -6.48 -0.52
CA ASP A 102 10.78 -5.97 -1.84
C ASP A 102 9.54 -5.69 -2.70
N GLU A 103 8.48 -6.49 -2.54
CA GLU A 103 7.20 -6.30 -3.23
C GLU A 103 6.03 -6.31 -2.25
N LEU A 104 5.03 -5.46 -2.50
CA LEU A 104 3.85 -5.30 -1.66
C LEU A 104 2.60 -5.09 -2.53
N THR A 105 1.61 -5.98 -2.37
CA THR A 105 0.31 -5.90 -3.03
C THR A 105 -0.81 -5.95 -2.01
N LEU A 106 -1.65 -4.91 -1.97
CA LEU A 106 -2.90 -4.90 -1.23
C LEU A 106 -4.06 -4.88 -2.22
N LYS A 107 -4.97 -5.84 -2.12
CA LYS A 107 -6.15 -5.92 -2.99
C LYS A 107 -7.38 -6.40 -2.22
N LEU A 108 -8.55 -5.91 -2.64
CA LEU A 108 -9.82 -6.48 -2.22
C LEU A 108 -10.13 -7.71 -3.07
N VAL A 109 -10.47 -8.83 -2.44
CA VAL A 109 -10.87 -10.06 -3.11
C VAL A 109 -12.26 -10.49 -2.63
N PRO A 110 -13.03 -11.22 -3.44
CA PRO A 110 -14.28 -11.81 -2.97
C PRO A 110 -14.04 -12.69 -1.72
N THR A 111 -15.00 -12.70 -0.80
CA THR A 111 -14.99 -13.64 0.32
C THR A 111 -15.17 -15.08 -0.15
N ASP A 112 -14.80 -16.03 0.69
CA ASP A 112 -15.02 -17.46 0.45
C ASP A 112 -15.75 -18.09 1.65
N PRO A 113 -17.06 -18.41 1.54
CA PRO A 113 -17.91 -18.26 0.34
C PRO A 113 -18.24 -16.79 0.00
N PRO A 114 -18.62 -16.47 -1.26
CA PRO A 114 -18.93 -15.10 -1.67
C PRO A 114 -20.13 -14.50 -0.92
N MET A 115 -19.95 -13.29 -0.39
CA MET A 115 -20.96 -12.54 0.34
C MET A 115 -21.14 -11.15 -0.30
N ALA A 116 -22.39 -10.75 -0.52
CA ALA A 116 -22.69 -9.47 -1.16
C ALA A 116 -22.35 -8.31 -0.22
N GLY A 117 -21.58 -7.33 -0.70
CA GLY A 117 -21.20 -6.15 0.08
C GLY A 117 -20.03 -6.40 1.04
N GLU A 118 -19.42 -7.58 0.98
CA GLU A 118 -18.27 -7.96 1.79
C GLU A 118 -17.12 -8.41 0.89
N ARG A 119 -15.90 -8.01 1.27
CA ARG A 119 -14.66 -8.44 0.60
C ARG A 119 -13.57 -8.68 1.62
N ASP A 120 -12.68 -9.61 1.32
CA ASP A 120 -11.46 -9.79 2.10
C ASP A 120 -10.38 -8.82 1.63
N LEU A 121 -9.62 -8.27 2.57
CA LEU A 121 -8.38 -7.57 2.27
C LEU A 121 -7.26 -8.60 2.16
N PHE A 122 -6.75 -8.80 0.95
CA PHE A 122 -5.61 -9.67 0.70
C PHE A 122 -4.32 -8.85 0.61
N VAL A 123 -3.40 -9.13 1.53
CA VAL A 123 -2.07 -8.54 1.61
C VAL A 123 -1.06 -9.59 1.21
N ASP A 124 -0.39 -9.39 0.08
CA ASP A 124 0.64 -10.27 -0.45
C ASP A 124 1.96 -9.52 -0.45
N VAL A 125 2.99 -10.14 0.09
CA VAL A 125 4.33 -9.54 0.20
C VAL A 125 5.39 -10.49 -0.32
N THR A 126 6.48 -9.93 -0.83
CA THR A 126 7.70 -10.67 -1.10
C THR A 126 8.77 -10.15 -0.14
N GLU A 127 9.24 -10.99 0.79
CA GLU A 127 10.25 -10.60 1.77
C GLU A 127 11.59 -10.27 1.11
N GLY A 128 12.15 -9.13 1.51
CA GLY A 128 13.46 -8.67 1.08
C GLY A 128 14.55 -8.91 2.12
N ARG A 129 15.79 -8.55 1.74
CA ARG A 129 16.94 -8.61 2.65
C ARG A 129 16.87 -7.47 3.67
N THR A 130 16.67 -7.84 4.93
CA THR A 130 16.56 -6.88 6.06
C THR A 130 17.88 -6.66 6.79
N GLY A 131 18.85 -7.54 6.57
CA GLY A 131 20.17 -7.52 7.18
C GLY A 131 21.23 -6.88 6.30
N HIS A 132 22.19 -6.18 6.90
CA HIS A 132 23.41 -5.75 6.23
C HIS A 132 24.59 -5.68 7.19
N PHE A 133 25.74 -6.08 6.66
CA PHE A 133 27.04 -6.02 7.32
C PHE A 133 27.88 -4.90 6.71
N ARG A 134 28.46 -4.03 7.55
CA ARG A 134 29.42 -3.01 7.15
C ARG A 134 30.70 -3.16 7.95
N PHE A 135 31.83 -3.01 7.28
CA PHE A 135 33.12 -2.84 7.92
C PHE A 135 33.81 -1.60 7.33
N GLY A 136 34.52 -0.85 8.16
CA GLY A 136 35.22 0.37 7.74
C GLY A 136 36.55 0.51 8.46
N LEU A 137 37.58 0.92 7.73
CA LEU A 137 38.90 1.23 8.25
C LEU A 137 39.27 2.66 7.82
N GLY A 138 39.84 3.44 8.72
CA GLY A 138 40.22 4.83 8.49
C GLY A 138 41.49 5.23 9.24
N PHE A 139 42.13 6.30 8.81
CA PHE A 139 43.31 6.89 9.44
C PHE A 139 43.01 8.37 9.76
N SER A 140 43.38 8.83 10.96
CA SER A 140 43.19 10.22 11.40
C SER A 140 44.48 10.80 11.94
N SER A 141 44.68 12.11 11.76
CA SER A 141 45.81 12.84 12.35
C SER A 141 45.78 12.87 13.88
N ALA A 142 44.60 12.71 14.48
CA ALA A 142 44.41 12.60 15.93
C ALA A 142 44.45 11.15 16.44
N GLN A 143 44.04 10.19 15.61
CA GLN A 143 44.05 8.76 15.92
C GLN A 143 44.58 8.01 14.70
N ALA A 144 45.82 7.51 14.80
CA ALA A 144 46.54 6.92 13.68
C ALA A 144 45.68 5.87 12.94
N PHE A 145 44.95 4.99 13.64
CA PHE A 145 44.09 3.98 13.03
C PHE A 145 42.72 3.90 13.71
N ILE A 146 41.66 3.80 12.91
CA ILE A 146 40.28 3.63 13.36
C ILE A 146 39.65 2.49 12.55
N GLY A 147 39.02 1.54 13.24
CA GLY A 147 38.25 0.46 12.63
C GLY A 147 36.84 0.40 13.20
N ALA A 148 35.87 0.06 12.35
CA ALA A 148 34.46 -0.10 12.72
C ALA A 148 33.87 -1.36 12.05
N ILE A 149 33.08 -2.10 12.82
CA ILE A 149 32.28 -3.23 12.34
C ILE A 149 30.85 -2.97 12.80
N GLU A 150 29.89 -3.04 11.87
CA GLU A 150 28.48 -2.81 12.11
C GLU A 150 27.66 -3.94 11.46
N LEU A 151 26.80 -4.57 12.26
CA LEU A 151 25.80 -5.52 11.79
C LEU A 151 24.42 -4.96 12.12
N THR A 152 23.59 -4.77 11.11
CA THR A 152 22.22 -4.28 11.27
C THR A 152 21.25 -5.32 10.76
N GLN A 153 20.21 -5.63 11.53
CA GLN A 153 19.09 -6.46 11.11
C GLN A 153 17.77 -5.76 11.47
N ARG A 154 16.99 -5.35 10.46
CA ARG A 154 15.77 -4.55 10.70
C ARG A 154 14.60 -5.40 11.21
N ASN A 155 14.41 -6.59 10.64
CA ASN A 155 13.36 -7.54 11.06
C ASN A 155 13.94 -8.61 11.99
N PHE A 156 14.46 -8.19 13.16
CA PHE A 156 15.06 -9.12 14.10
C PHE A 156 14.00 -9.87 14.91
N ASP A 157 14.03 -11.20 14.85
CA ASP A 157 13.24 -12.08 15.71
C ASP A 157 14.18 -12.97 16.53
N TYR A 158 14.14 -12.86 17.85
CA TYR A 158 14.98 -13.66 18.75
C TYR A 158 14.62 -15.16 18.75
N ARG A 159 13.40 -15.52 18.29
CA ARG A 159 12.96 -16.92 18.17
C ARG A 159 13.29 -17.53 16.82
N ASP A 160 13.61 -16.69 15.83
CA ASP A 160 14.03 -17.08 14.49
C ASP A 160 15.41 -16.44 14.23
N ALA A 161 16.36 -16.81 15.09
CA ALA A 161 17.72 -16.32 14.99
C ALA A 161 18.36 -16.87 13.71
N PRO A 162 19.16 -16.06 12.98
CA PRO A 162 19.79 -16.48 11.74
C PRO A 162 20.68 -17.71 11.98
N GLU A 163 20.39 -18.81 11.29
CA GLU A 163 21.15 -20.06 11.41
C GLU A 163 22.50 -19.98 10.67
N SER A 164 22.64 -19.06 9.71
CA SER A 164 23.85 -18.92 8.90
C SER A 164 24.22 -17.48 8.57
N TRP A 165 25.52 -17.25 8.32
CA TRP A 165 26.04 -15.97 7.83
C TRP A 165 25.41 -15.54 6.50
N ARG A 166 24.92 -16.48 5.69
CA ARG A 166 24.24 -16.20 4.42
C ARG A 166 22.87 -15.55 4.61
N ASP A 167 22.27 -15.68 5.78
CA ASP A 167 20.99 -15.04 6.10
C ASP A 167 21.15 -13.55 6.45
N LEU A 168 22.38 -13.13 6.75
CA LEU A 168 22.72 -11.75 7.10
C LEU A 168 23.39 -10.97 5.96
N VAL A 169 23.84 -11.66 4.89
CA VAL A 169 24.71 -11.09 3.83
C VAL A 169 24.27 -11.44 2.41
#